data_AF-A0AAV1NA27-F1
#
_entry.id   AF-A0AAV1NA27-F1
#
_cell.length_a   1.000
_cell.length_b   1.000
_cell.length_c   1.000
_cell.angle_alpha   90.00
_cell.angle_beta   90.00
_cell.angle_gamma   90.00
#
_symmetry.space_group_name_H-M   'P 1'
#
loop_
_entity.id
_entity.type
_entity.pdbx_description
1 polymer ?
#
loop_
_entity_poly.entity_id
_entity_poly.type
_entity_poly.pdbx_seq_one_letter_code
_entity_poly.pdbx_strand_id
1 'polypeptide(L)'
;MLFCFGGAVLSGIMLAEPPVAPLSNSTSILLASIIWYLVFYCPMDLVYCCAALLPLRLVLSGMKEVTRTWKVLGGVTQAYGKYNDSLLVMIAIGWARGAGGGLISNFEQLVRGVWKPETNELLKMSYPTKITLIGAVLFTLQQTHYLPLQKQHLMLIYTVFTVVNKSRMMLTGSSTSPFAPIESAIYKTLFSGSSPYTALTTDVKEGNIDNGTTNRMTSTTATKESSKNVAAGKGKSRSLKAKEESENAEATNYKKTE
;
A
#
# COMPACT_ATOMS: atom_id res chain seq x y z
N MET A 1 9.19 16.62 -2.99
CA MET A 1 9.44 16.47 -4.44
C MET A 1 9.16 15.07 -4.97
N LEU A 2 9.68 14.00 -4.35
CA LEU A 2 9.46 12.61 -4.82
C LEU A 2 7.98 12.22 -4.95
N PHE A 3 7.10 12.67 -4.05
CA PHE A 3 5.65 12.42 -4.20
C PHE A 3 4.99 13.14 -5.39
N CYS A 4 5.50 14.29 -5.80
CA CYS A 4 4.93 15.10 -6.89
C CYS A 4 5.44 14.63 -8.26
N PHE A 5 6.75 14.38 -8.34
CA PHE A 5 7.48 14.10 -9.57
C PHE A 5 7.95 12.64 -9.70
N GLY A 6 7.73 11.79 -8.71
CA GLY A 6 8.23 10.41 -8.68
C GLY A 6 7.82 9.58 -9.90
N GLY A 7 6.64 9.82 -10.46
CA GLY A 7 6.24 9.17 -11.71
C GLY A 7 7.08 9.57 -12.93
N ALA A 8 7.44 10.85 -13.03
CA ALA A 8 8.29 11.35 -14.11
C ALA A 8 9.76 10.93 -13.91
N VAL A 9 10.24 10.93 -12.66
CA VAL A 9 11.59 10.45 -12.32
C VAL A 9 11.73 8.96 -12.63
N LEU A 10 10.78 8.14 -12.17
CA LEU A 10 10.82 6.68 -12.38
C LEU A 10 10.72 6.33 -13.87
N SER A 11 9.78 6.93 -14.61
CA SER A 11 9.68 6.70 -16.06
C SER A 11 10.91 7.19 -16.81
N GLY A 12 11.52 8.31 -16.40
CA GLY A 12 12.79 8.79 -16.98
C GLY A 12 13.92 7.77 -16.81
N ILE A 13 14.10 7.22 -15.60
CA ILE A 13 15.09 6.17 -15.33
C ILE A 13 14.85 4.95 -16.24
N MET A 14 13.60 4.49 -16.36
CA MET A 14 13.26 3.33 -17.18
C MET A 14 13.46 3.57 -18.68
N LEU A 15 13.33 4.81 -19.16
CA LEU A 15 13.56 5.19 -20.55
C LEU A 15 15.00 5.63 -20.84
N ALA A 16 15.90 5.56 -19.85
CA ALA A 16 17.25 6.14 -19.90
C ALA A 16 17.25 7.64 -20.27
N GLU A 17 16.20 8.37 -19.88
CA GLU A 17 16.14 9.83 -19.92
C GLU A 17 16.74 10.41 -18.63
N PRO A 18 17.32 11.62 -18.65
CA PRO A 18 17.90 12.20 -17.46
C PRO A 18 16.83 12.30 -16.35
N PRO A 19 17.03 11.66 -15.17
CA PRO A 19 16.04 11.65 -14.09
C PRO A 19 15.80 13.03 -13.49
N VAL A 20 16.70 13.97 -13.77
CA VAL A 20 16.61 15.39 -13.42
C VAL A 20 15.78 16.19 -14.44
N ALA A 21 15.38 15.63 -15.57
CA ALA A 21 14.56 16.32 -16.57
C ALA A 21 13.25 16.89 -15.99
N PRO A 22 12.51 16.20 -15.10
CA PRO A 22 11.34 16.78 -14.45
C PRO A 22 11.67 18.01 -13.58
N LEU A 23 12.93 18.16 -13.16
CA LEU A 23 13.44 19.30 -12.40
C LEU A 23 13.86 20.50 -13.29
N SER A 24 13.79 20.37 -14.61
CA SER A 24 14.01 21.52 -15.50
C SER A 24 12.82 22.50 -15.50
N ASN A 25 11.60 22.01 -15.19
CA ASN A 25 10.40 22.82 -15.18
C ASN A 25 10.31 23.64 -13.87
N SER A 26 10.94 24.80 -13.89
CA SER A 26 11.03 25.71 -12.73
C SER A 26 9.66 26.09 -12.17
N THR A 27 8.66 26.33 -13.03
CA THR A 27 7.29 26.67 -12.61
C THR A 27 6.64 25.55 -11.80
N SER A 28 6.76 24.30 -12.26
CA SER A 28 6.17 23.14 -11.57
C SER A 28 6.85 22.88 -10.23
N ILE A 29 8.17 23.02 -10.18
CA ILE A 29 8.95 22.85 -8.96
C ILE A 29 8.62 23.93 -7.95
N LEU A 30 8.63 25.20 -8.39
CA LEU A 30 8.30 26.33 -7.54
C LEU A 30 6.89 26.19 -6.97
N LEU A 31 5.91 25.81 -7.80
CA LEU A 31 4.55 25.54 -7.34
C LEU A 31 4.50 24.42 -6.29
N ALA A 32 5.17 23.29 -6.55
CA ALA A 32 5.23 22.17 -5.60
C ALA A 32 5.93 22.56 -4.29
N SER A 33 6.98 23.39 -4.37
CA SER A 33 7.74 23.89 -3.21
C SER A 33 6.91 24.87 -2.39
N ILE A 34 6.18 25.78 -3.02
CA ILE A 34 5.27 26.70 -2.34
C ILE A 34 4.16 25.93 -1.64
N ILE A 35 3.53 24.96 -2.31
CA ILE A 35 2.49 24.13 -1.67
C ILE A 35 3.07 23.35 -0.49
N TRP A 36 4.25 22.76 -0.64
CA TRP A 36 4.94 22.07 0.46
C TRP A 36 5.21 23.03 1.63
N TYR A 37 5.76 24.21 1.36
CA TYR A 37 6.05 25.20 2.40
C TYR A 37 4.78 25.67 3.12
N LEU A 38 3.72 25.98 2.38
CA LEU A 38 2.44 26.39 2.95
C LEU A 38 1.76 25.29 3.77
N VAL A 39 1.88 24.02 3.39
CA VAL A 39 1.30 22.91 4.16
C VAL A 39 2.01 22.70 5.49
N PHE A 40 3.33 22.93 5.58
CA PHE A 40 4.12 22.65 6.78
C PHE A 40 4.42 23.87 7.67
N TYR A 41 4.48 25.08 7.10
CA TYR A 41 4.97 26.28 7.80
C TYR A 41 3.97 27.43 7.80
N CYS A 42 2.73 27.22 7.35
CA CYS A 42 1.70 28.25 7.43
C CYS A 42 1.29 28.49 8.90
N PRO A 43 1.20 29.76 9.36
CA PRO A 43 0.76 30.04 10.72
C PRO A 43 -0.63 29.45 10.99
N MET A 44 -0.81 28.87 12.19
CA MET A 44 -2.05 28.22 12.62
C MET A 44 -2.48 27.02 11.75
N ASP A 45 -1.58 26.43 10.97
CA ASP A 45 -1.86 25.32 10.05
C ASP A 45 -3.05 25.58 9.10
N LEU A 46 -3.32 26.86 8.79
CA LEU A 46 -4.56 27.27 8.11
C LEU A 46 -4.74 26.54 6.76
N VAL A 47 -3.67 26.49 5.95
CA VAL A 47 -3.70 25.84 4.63
C VAL A 47 -3.96 24.34 4.76
N TYR A 48 -3.32 23.67 5.73
CA TYR A 48 -3.55 22.26 5.99
C TYR A 48 -4.98 22.00 6.46
N CYS A 49 -5.47 22.76 7.45
CA CYS A 49 -6.83 22.68 7.97
C CYS A 49 -7.87 22.87 6.87
N CYS A 50 -7.72 23.91 6.04
CA CYS A 50 -8.59 24.14 4.89
C CYS A 50 -8.56 22.96 3.92
N ALA A 51 -7.38 22.51 3.49
CA ALA A 51 -7.25 21.39 2.56
C ALA A 51 -7.71 20.04 3.13
N ALA A 52 -7.71 19.90 4.46
CA ALA A 52 -8.17 18.71 5.17
C ALA A 52 -9.70 18.64 5.29
N LEU A 53 -10.42 19.77 5.14
CA LEU A 53 -11.88 19.78 5.10
C LEU A 53 -12.40 18.77 4.08
N LEU A 54 -13.28 17.86 4.50
CA LEU A 54 -13.78 16.76 3.68
C LEU A 54 -14.21 17.19 2.26
N PRO A 55 -15.05 18.23 2.05
CA PRO A 55 -15.46 18.62 0.70
C PRO A 55 -14.29 19.10 -0.16
N LEU A 56 -13.39 19.91 0.39
CA LEU A 56 -12.22 20.40 -0.36
C LEU A 56 -11.24 19.26 -0.65
N ARG A 57 -10.97 18.41 0.35
CA ARG A 57 -10.14 17.22 0.21
C ARG A 57 -10.68 16.27 -0.85
N LEU A 58 -12.00 16.13 -0.96
CA LEU A 58 -12.66 15.31 -1.95
C LEU A 58 -12.40 15.84 -3.38
N VAL A 59 -12.56 17.15 -3.59
CA VAL A 59 -12.30 17.82 -4.87
C VAL A 59 -10.82 17.67 -5.25
N LEU A 60 -9.90 17.99 -4.34
CA LEU A 60 -8.46 17.88 -4.57
C LEU A 60 -8.04 16.44 -4.91
N SER A 61 -8.62 15.46 -4.22
CA SER A 61 -8.40 14.04 -4.49
C SER A 61 -8.95 13.63 -5.85
N GLY A 62 -10.13 14.12 -6.25
CA GLY A 62 -10.69 13.90 -7.58
C GLY A 62 -9.80 14.48 -8.68
N MET A 63 -9.36 15.74 -8.55
CA MET A 63 -8.43 16.36 -9.49
C MET A 63 -7.09 15.61 -9.61
N LYS A 64 -6.61 15.03 -8.50
CA LYS A 64 -5.42 14.18 -8.50
C LYS A 64 -5.63 12.91 -9.33
N GLU A 65 -6.79 12.26 -9.24
CA GLU A 65 -7.09 11.07 -10.06
C GLU A 65 -7.23 11.44 -11.55
N VAL A 66 -7.83 12.59 -11.89
CA VAL A 66 -7.83 13.11 -13.27
C VAL A 66 -6.41 13.27 -13.80
N THR A 67 -5.53 13.94 -13.02
CA THR A 67 -4.13 14.13 -13.40
C THR A 67 -3.40 12.81 -13.56
N ARG A 68 -3.72 11.80 -12.74
CA ARG A 68 -3.15 10.45 -12.86
C ARG A 68 -3.53 9.81 -14.20
N THR A 69 -4.78 9.91 -14.66
CA THR A 69 -5.17 9.38 -15.98
C THR A 69 -4.30 9.98 -17.09
N TRP A 70 -4.14 11.30 -17.10
CA TRP A 70 -3.29 11.99 -18.07
C TRP A 70 -1.83 11.55 -18.00
N LYS A 71 -1.30 11.34 -16.79
CA LYS A 71 0.07 10.83 -16.61
C LYS A 71 0.25 9.42 -17.15
N VAL A 72 -0.68 8.50 -16.86
CA VAL A 72 -0.62 7.11 -17.36
C VAL A 72 -0.65 7.12 -18.89
N LEU A 73 -1.64 7.79 -19.48
CA LEU A 73 -1.79 7.87 -20.92
C LEU A 73 -0.57 8.55 -21.58
N GLY A 74 -0.09 9.64 -21.00
CA GLY A 74 1.12 10.33 -21.46
C GLY A 74 2.35 9.43 -21.45
N GLY A 75 2.48 8.56 -20.44
CA GLY A 75 3.55 7.56 -20.37
C GLY A 75 3.43 6.49 -21.44
N VAL A 76 2.22 5.96 -21.65
CA VAL A 76 1.95 4.97 -22.72
C VAL A 76 2.27 5.55 -24.09
N THR A 77 1.83 6.79 -24.37
CA THR A 77 2.12 7.45 -25.64
C THR A 77 3.59 7.80 -25.82
N GLN A 78 4.29 8.18 -24.74
CA GLN A 78 5.74 8.44 -24.78
C GLN A 78 6.51 7.16 -25.11
N ALA A 79 6.17 6.06 -24.46
CA ALA A 79 6.79 4.76 -24.72
C ALA A 79 6.50 4.27 -26.13
N TYR A 80 5.26 4.42 -26.61
CA TYR A 80 4.87 4.05 -27.97
C TYR A 80 5.71 4.75 -29.04
N GLY A 81 5.95 6.06 -28.87
CA GLY A 81 6.76 6.83 -29.82
C GLY A 81 8.25 6.44 -29.84
N LYS A 82 8.77 5.82 -28.78
CA LYS A 82 10.18 5.41 -28.67
C LYS A 82 10.40 3.94 -29.01
N TYR A 83 9.47 3.08 -28.60
CA TYR A 83 9.51 1.64 -28.81
C TYR A 83 8.24 1.20 -29.52
N ASN A 84 8.31 1.16 -30.85
CA ASN A 84 7.20 0.76 -31.71
C ASN A 84 6.60 -0.59 -31.25
N ASP A 85 5.30 -0.62 -30.96
CA ASP A 85 4.49 -1.79 -30.59
C ASP A 85 5.02 -2.68 -29.45
N SER A 86 5.82 -2.13 -28.53
CA SER A 86 6.32 -2.86 -27.36
C SER A 86 5.36 -2.80 -26.17
N LEU A 87 4.36 -3.71 -26.15
CA LEU A 87 3.29 -3.74 -25.14
C LEU A 87 3.81 -3.64 -23.69
N LEU A 88 4.80 -4.45 -23.32
CA LEU A 88 5.33 -4.47 -21.96
C LEU A 88 6.01 -3.15 -21.58
N VAL A 89 6.74 -2.54 -22.51
CA VAL A 89 7.41 -1.25 -22.28
C VAL A 89 6.36 -0.15 -22.09
N MET A 90 5.31 -0.15 -22.92
CA MET A 90 4.20 0.80 -22.80
C MET A 90 3.48 0.68 -21.46
N ILE A 91 3.17 -0.55 -21.03
CA ILE A 91 2.54 -0.81 -19.73
C ILE A 91 3.45 -0.34 -18.59
N ALA A 92 4.74 -0.71 -18.64
CA ALA A 92 5.70 -0.38 -17.59
C ALA A 92 5.87 1.13 -17.41
N ILE A 93 6.01 1.89 -18.51
CA ILE A 93 6.16 3.35 -18.46
C ILE A 93 4.86 4.05 -18.07
N GLY A 94 3.71 3.61 -18.60
CA GLY A 94 2.41 4.13 -18.20
C GLY A 94 2.14 3.92 -16.70
N TRP A 95 2.47 2.73 -16.19
CA TRP A 95 2.36 2.39 -14.79
C TRP A 95 3.30 3.22 -13.91
N ALA A 96 4.57 3.33 -14.32
CA ALA A 96 5.56 4.17 -13.66
C ALA A 96 5.12 5.64 -13.57
N ARG A 97 4.58 6.22 -14.65
CA ARG A 97 4.07 7.61 -14.60
C ARG A 97 2.84 7.78 -13.70
N GLY A 98 1.96 6.79 -13.65
CA GLY A 98 0.72 6.83 -12.85
C GLY A 98 0.94 6.69 -11.35
N ALA A 99 1.78 5.73 -10.94
CA ALA A 99 2.00 5.34 -9.55
C ALA A 99 3.46 5.39 -9.09
N GLY A 100 4.34 6.07 -9.83
CA GLY A 100 5.77 6.04 -9.53
C GLY A 100 6.14 6.53 -8.13
N GLY A 101 5.40 7.48 -7.56
CA GLY A 101 5.59 7.89 -6.16
C GLY A 101 5.32 6.77 -5.15
N GLY A 102 4.38 5.86 -5.45
CA GLY A 102 4.14 4.66 -4.65
C GLY A 102 5.19 3.59 -4.91
N LEU A 103 5.56 3.36 -6.18
CA LEU A 103 6.57 2.36 -6.55
C LEU A 103 7.96 2.67 -5.97
N ILE A 104 8.34 3.96 -5.88
CA ILE A 104 9.59 4.40 -5.24
C ILE A 104 9.44 4.69 -3.74
N SER A 105 8.30 4.35 -3.12
CA SER A 105 8.03 4.71 -1.72
C SER A 105 9.07 4.14 -0.75
N ASN A 106 9.66 2.98 -1.02
CA ASN A 106 10.72 2.43 -0.16
C ASN A 106 12.02 3.26 -0.21
N PHE A 107 12.34 3.83 -1.38
CA PHE A 107 13.44 4.78 -1.49
C PHE A 107 13.09 6.12 -0.85
N GLU A 108 11.84 6.59 -0.97
CA GLU A 108 11.37 7.80 -0.27
C GLU A 108 11.44 7.63 1.26
N GLN A 109 11.08 6.46 1.79
CA GLN A 109 11.22 6.14 3.21
C GLN A 109 12.69 6.18 3.62
N LEU A 110 13.59 5.62 2.79
CA LEU A 110 15.03 5.65 3.04
C LEU A 110 15.58 7.08 3.09
N VAL A 111 15.12 7.96 2.19
CA VAL A 111 15.46 9.40 2.21
C VAL A 111 15.01 10.08 3.51
N ARG A 112 13.96 9.59 4.15
CA ARG A 112 13.48 10.04 5.47
C ARG A 112 14.17 9.35 6.64
N GLY A 113 15.11 8.45 6.39
CA GLY A 113 15.81 7.67 7.41
C GLY A 113 15.05 6.44 7.93
N VAL A 114 13.99 6.00 7.24
CA VAL A 114 13.20 4.82 7.61
C VAL A 114 13.41 3.71 6.59
N TRP A 115 13.80 2.51 7.04
CA TRP A 115 13.94 1.35 6.17
C TRP A 115 12.98 0.23 6.59
N LYS A 116 12.04 -0.12 5.70
CA LYS A 116 11.03 -1.16 5.91
C LYS A 116 10.98 -2.11 4.71
N PRO A 117 11.93 -3.05 4.59
CA PRO A 117 12.04 -3.92 3.42
C PRO A 117 10.90 -4.95 3.34
N GLU A 118 10.25 -5.25 4.47
CA GLU A 118 9.12 -6.18 4.61
C GLU A 118 7.91 -5.77 3.75
N THR A 119 7.73 -4.46 3.52
CA THR A 119 6.58 -3.93 2.79
C THR A 119 7.03 -3.35 1.47
N ASN A 120 6.58 -3.95 0.36
CA ASN A 120 6.81 -3.44 -0.99
C ASN A 120 5.48 -3.28 -1.71
N GLU A 121 5.33 -2.20 -2.49
CA GLU A 121 4.18 -2.02 -3.38
C GLU A 121 4.05 -3.14 -4.42
N LEU A 122 5.16 -3.79 -4.81
CA LEU A 122 5.11 -4.95 -5.68
C LEU A 122 4.61 -6.22 -4.98
N LEU A 123 4.88 -6.37 -3.67
CA LEU A 123 4.44 -7.52 -2.89
C LEU A 123 2.96 -7.41 -2.51
N LYS A 124 2.53 -6.22 -2.06
CA LYS A 124 1.14 -5.91 -1.74
C LYS A 124 0.78 -4.57 -2.36
N MET A 125 0.25 -4.61 -3.59
CA MET A 125 -0.14 -3.41 -4.31
C MET A 125 -1.26 -2.66 -3.61
N SER A 126 -1.04 -1.36 -3.40
CA SER A 126 -2.11 -0.46 -2.97
C SER A 126 -3.13 -0.25 -4.09
N TYR A 127 -4.33 0.23 -3.71
CA TYR A 127 -5.40 0.54 -4.66
C TYR A 127 -4.93 1.47 -5.80
N PRO A 128 -4.24 2.60 -5.53
CA PRO A 128 -3.69 3.46 -6.59
C PRO A 128 -2.78 2.72 -7.57
N THR A 129 -1.85 1.90 -7.07
CA THR A 129 -0.90 1.15 -7.88
C THR A 129 -1.60 0.14 -8.78
N LYS A 130 -2.54 -0.63 -8.23
CA LYS A 130 -3.33 -1.63 -8.97
C LYS A 130 -4.17 -0.98 -10.07
N ILE A 131 -4.86 0.11 -9.74
CA ILE A 131 -5.66 0.87 -10.72
C ILE A 131 -4.80 1.41 -11.86
N THR A 132 -3.64 1.98 -11.55
CA THR A 132 -2.74 2.50 -12.59
C THR A 132 -2.19 1.42 -13.48
N LEU A 133 -1.98 0.21 -12.96
CA LEU A 133 -1.56 -0.93 -13.77
C LEU A 133 -2.68 -1.34 -14.73
N ILE A 134 -3.92 -1.47 -14.24
CA ILE A 134 -5.10 -1.75 -15.08
C ILE A 134 -5.26 -0.66 -16.15
N GLY A 135 -5.16 0.61 -15.75
CA GLY A 135 -5.21 1.75 -16.68
C GLY A 135 -4.11 1.70 -17.74
N ALA A 136 -2.88 1.37 -17.34
CA ALA A 136 -1.76 1.25 -18.27
C ALA A 136 -1.99 0.13 -19.29
N VAL A 137 -2.53 -1.02 -18.87
CA VAL A 137 -2.93 -2.11 -19.77
C VAL A 137 -4.02 -1.66 -20.74
N LEU A 138 -5.10 -1.06 -20.24
CA LEU A 138 -6.22 -0.59 -21.08
C LEU A 138 -5.77 0.43 -22.11
N PHE A 139 -4.99 1.44 -21.70
CA PHE A 139 -4.48 2.46 -22.61
C PHE A 139 -3.45 1.90 -23.60
N THR A 140 -2.69 0.87 -23.21
CA THR A 140 -1.75 0.20 -24.13
C THR A 140 -2.51 -0.58 -25.19
N LEU A 141 -3.49 -1.41 -24.81
CA LEU A 141 -4.33 -2.17 -25.75
C LEU A 141 -5.10 -1.25 -26.70
N GLN A 142 -5.52 -0.08 -26.19
CA GLN A 142 -6.13 0.97 -26.98
C GLN A 142 -5.15 1.62 -27.97
N GLN A 143 -3.90 1.83 -27.56
CA GLN A 143 -2.86 2.45 -28.40
C GLN A 143 -2.38 1.51 -29.51
N THR A 144 -2.38 0.20 -29.28
CA THR A 144 -2.03 -0.83 -30.28
C THR A 144 -3.24 -1.38 -31.05
N HIS A 145 -4.39 -0.69 -30.99
CA HIS A 145 -5.63 -1.05 -31.71
C HIS A 145 -6.23 -2.44 -31.40
N TYR A 146 -5.84 -3.11 -30.31
CA TYR A 146 -6.51 -4.34 -29.85
C TYR A 146 -7.87 -4.06 -29.21
N LEU A 147 -8.06 -2.86 -28.66
CA LEU A 147 -9.33 -2.43 -28.08
C LEU A 147 -10.05 -1.50 -29.08
N PRO A 148 -11.23 -1.87 -29.62
CA PRO A 148 -11.97 -1.05 -30.57
C PRO A 148 -12.80 0.02 -29.84
N LEU A 149 -12.14 0.86 -29.05
CA LEU A 149 -12.74 2.05 -28.44
C LEU A 149 -12.04 3.30 -28.95
N GLN A 150 -12.61 4.47 -28.72
CA GLN A 150 -11.90 5.72 -28.98
C GLN A 150 -11.12 6.14 -27.73
N LYS A 151 -9.90 6.63 -27.90
CA LYS A 151 -9.02 7.13 -26.82
C LYS A 151 -9.74 8.09 -25.86
N GLN A 152 -10.58 8.99 -26.39
CA GLN A 152 -11.33 9.97 -25.61
C GLN A 152 -12.39 9.30 -24.72
N HIS A 153 -13.15 8.34 -25.26
CA HIS A 153 -14.15 7.60 -24.49
C HIS A 153 -13.51 6.75 -23.40
N LEU A 154 -12.42 6.04 -23.71
CA LEU A 154 -11.69 5.24 -22.71
C LEU A 154 -11.12 6.13 -21.60
N MET A 155 -10.55 7.29 -21.95
CA MET A 155 -10.04 8.26 -20.98
C MET A 155 -11.15 8.75 -20.04
N LEU A 156 -12.32 9.10 -20.59
CA LEU A 156 -13.46 9.56 -19.80
C LEU A 156 -13.95 8.47 -18.85
N ILE A 157 -14.22 7.26 -19.37
CA ILE A 157 -14.72 6.12 -18.59
C ILE A 157 -13.75 5.78 -17.46
N TYR A 158 -12.46 5.65 -17.76
CA TYR A 158 -11.43 5.36 -16.77
C TYR A 158 -11.31 6.46 -15.71
N THR A 159 -11.39 7.74 -16.11
CA THR A 159 -11.32 8.86 -15.17
C THR A 159 -12.53 8.91 -14.25
N VAL A 160 -13.74 8.77 -14.80
CA VAL A 160 -14.97 8.71 -14.00
C VAL A 160 -14.89 7.54 -13.01
N PHE A 161 -14.47 6.37 -13.48
CA PHE A 161 -14.31 5.18 -12.64
C PHE A 161 -13.34 5.43 -11.46
N THR A 162 -12.16 5.99 -11.73
CA THR A 162 -11.14 6.24 -10.69
C THR A 162 -11.57 7.32 -9.70
N VAL A 163 -12.18 8.41 -10.19
CA VAL A 163 -12.70 9.49 -9.33
C VAL A 163 -13.84 9.00 -8.43
N VAL A 164 -14.81 8.25 -8.97
CA VAL A 164 -15.94 7.70 -8.21
C VAL A 164 -15.48 6.72 -7.14
N ASN A 165 -14.55 5.83 -7.48
CA ASN A 165 -14.02 4.89 -6.49
C ASN A 165 -13.19 5.61 -5.42
N LYS A 166 -12.39 6.60 -5.80
CA LYS A 166 -11.61 7.39 -4.85
C LYS A 166 -12.51 8.18 -3.90
N SER A 167 -13.57 8.80 -4.41
CA SER A 167 -14.54 9.54 -3.60
C SER A 167 -15.30 8.61 -2.66
N ARG A 168 -15.74 7.43 -3.16
CA ARG A 168 -16.36 6.38 -2.33
C ARG A 168 -15.44 5.94 -1.19
N MET A 169 -14.18 5.62 -1.47
CA MET A 169 -13.22 5.21 -0.44
C MET A 169 -13.01 6.29 0.62
N MET A 170 -12.99 7.57 0.22
CA MET A 170 -12.85 8.68 1.16
C MET A 170 -14.11 8.89 2.02
N LEU A 171 -15.31 8.69 1.45
CA LEU A 171 -16.57 8.93 2.13
C LEU A 171 -16.96 7.78 3.07
N THR A 172 -16.70 6.53 2.67
CA THR A 172 -17.02 5.34 3.46
C THR A 172 -15.94 5.02 4.50
N GLY A 173 -14.75 5.62 4.41
CA GLY A 173 -13.60 5.32 5.29
C GLY A 173 -13.06 3.89 5.16
N SER A 174 -13.65 3.08 4.28
CA SER A 174 -13.30 1.68 4.07
C SER A 174 -12.17 1.58 3.05
N SER A 175 -11.13 0.83 3.40
CA SER A 175 -10.03 0.47 2.51
C SER A 175 -10.36 -0.72 1.59
N THR A 176 -11.60 -1.23 1.63
CA THR A 176 -12.00 -2.37 0.80
C THR A 176 -11.93 -1.99 -0.67
N SER A 177 -11.04 -2.66 -1.40
CA SER A 177 -10.86 -2.40 -2.83
C SER A 177 -12.14 -2.76 -3.59
N PRO A 178 -12.59 -1.94 -4.56
CA PRO A 178 -13.76 -2.25 -5.38
C PRO A 178 -13.59 -3.53 -6.21
N PHE A 179 -12.34 -3.98 -6.39
CA PHE A 179 -11.99 -5.23 -7.06
C PHE A 179 -11.95 -6.45 -6.14
N ALA A 180 -12.10 -6.30 -4.82
CA ALA A 180 -12.09 -7.43 -3.90
C ALA A 180 -13.05 -8.57 -4.29
N PRO A 181 -14.33 -8.31 -4.68
CA PRO A 181 -15.21 -9.39 -5.11
C PRO A 181 -14.71 -10.05 -6.40
N ILE A 182 -14.22 -9.27 -7.37
CA ILE A 182 -13.70 -9.77 -8.64
C ILE A 182 -12.45 -10.63 -8.42
N GLU A 183 -11.52 -10.16 -7.62
CA GLU A 183 -10.30 -10.88 -7.26
C GLU A 183 -10.62 -12.19 -6.55
N SER A 184 -11.58 -12.17 -5.62
CA SER A 184 -12.04 -13.39 -4.94
C SER A 184 -12.68 -14.39 -5.91
N ALA A 185 -13.43 -13.90 -6.90
CA ALA A 185 -14.05 -14.73 -7.92
C ALA A 185 -12.99 -15.35 -8.85
N ILE A 186 -12.04 -14.54 -9.35
CA ILE A 186 -10.91 -15.01 -10.17
C ILE A 186 -10.06 -16.02 -9.40
N TYR A 187 -9.77 -15.73 -8.12
CA TYR A 187 -9.04 -16.66 -7.27
C TYR A 187 -9.77 -17.98 -7.15
N LYS A 188 -11.08 -17.94 -6.88
CA LYS A 188 -11.91 -19.13 -6.78
C LYS A 188 -12.01 -19.89 -8.11
N THR A 189 -12.08 -19.21 -9.25
CA THR A 189 -12.22 -19.88 -10.55
C THR A 189 -10.90 -20.44 -11.08
N LEU A 190 -9.78 -19.76 -10.89
CA LEU A 190 -8.47 -20.17 -11.42
C LEU A 190 -7.67 -21.05 -10.44
N PHE A 191 -7.80 -20.82 -9.13
CA PHE A 191 -6.95 -21.44 -8.11
C PHE A 191 -7.72 -22.32 -7.11
N SER A 192 -9.05 -22.26 -7.04
CA SER A 192 -9.85 -23.18 -6.20
C SER A 192 -10.28 -24.45 -6.93
N GLY A 193 -9.65 -24.77 -8.08
CA GLY A 193 -9.75 -26.08 -8.71
C GLY A 193 -9.00 -27.14 -7.89
N SER A 194 -9.76 -27.88 -7.07
CA SER A 194 -9.36 -29.08 -6.31
C SER A 194 -7.95 -29.07 -5.70
N SER A 195 -7.77 -28.33 -4.61
CA SER A 195 -6.71 -28.68 -3.66
C SER A 195 -7.23 -29.77 -2.73
N PRO A 196 -6.61 -30.96 -2.68
CA PRO A 196 -7.00 -32.03 -1.74
C PRO A 196 -6.61 -31.72 -0.28
N TYR A 197 -6.26 -30.47 0.05
CA TYR A 197 -5.94 -30.04 1.40
C TYR A 197 -7.11 -29.39 2.14
N THR A 198 -8.19 -28.99 1.44
CA THR A 198 -9.37 -28.39 2.07
C THR A 198 -10.20 -29.38 2.90
N ALA A 199 -10.05 -30.69 2.67
CA ALA A 199 -10.74 -31.73 3.45
C ALA A 199 -10.25 -31.83 4.91
N LEU A 200 -9.02 -31.38 5.23
CA LEU A 200 -8.49 -31.46 6.59
C LEU A 200 -8.90 -30.29 7.50
N THR A 201 -9.57 -29.27 6.98
CA THR A 201 -10.01 -28.11 7.78
C THR A 201 -11.50 -28.05 8.03
N THR A 202 -12.30 -28.83 7.31
CA THR A 202 -13.76 -28.96 7.55
C THR A 202 -14.06 -29.90 8.73
N ASP A 203 -13.26 -30.93 8.95
CA ASP A 203 -13.50 -31.90 10.03
C ASP A 203 -13.16 -31.38 11.45
N VAL A 204 -12.58 -30.19 11.59
CA VAL A 204 -12.23 -29.61 12.91
C VAL A 204 -13.26 -28.60 13.40
N LYS A 205 -14.22 -28.17 12.57
CA LYS A 205 -15.22 -27.15 12.96
C LYS A 205 -16.65 -27.66 13.14
N GLU A 206 -16.92 -28.93 12.84
CA GLU A 206 -18.26 -29.52 12.90
C GLU A 206 -18.40 -30.52 14.06
N GLY A 207 -17.95 -30.10 15.24
CA GLY A 207 -17.98 -30.93 16.44
C GLY A 207 -18.21 -30.12 17.72
N ASN A 208 -19.12 -29.14 17.73
CA ASN A 208 -19.70 -28.67 18.99
C ASN A 208 -20.99 -27.84 18.84
N ILE A 209 -22.05 -28.37 18.24
CA ILE A 209 -23.42 -27.85 18.44
C ILE A 209 -24.41 -29.03 18.42
N ASP A 210 -25.38 -28.97 19.35
CA ASP A 210 -26.56 -29.84 19.60
C ASP A 210 -26.37 -30.98 20.63
N ASN A 211 -27.27 -31.26 21.59
CA ASN A 211 -28.49 -30.63 22.10
C ASN A 211 -28.94 -31.39 23.38
N GLY A 212 -29.76 -30.76 24.23
CA GLY A 212 -30.93 -31.46 24.85
C GLY A 212 -30.79 -32.17 26.21
N THR A 213 -31.19 -31.46 27.26
CA THR A 213 -32.12 -31.83 28.37
C THR A 213 -32.59 -33.29 28.49
N THR A 214 -32.44 -33.91 29.69
CA THR A 214 -33.56 -34.40 30.57
C THR A 214 -33.07 -35.23 31.80
N ASN A 215 -33.47 -34.75 32.99
CA ASN A 215 -33.77 -35.38 34.30
C ASN A 215 -32.86 -36.44 34.97
N ARG A 216 -32.49 -36.15 36.24
CA ARG A 216 -33.07 -36.82 37.44
C ARG A 216 -32.87 -36.02 38.74
N MET A 217 -33.99 -35.83 39.46
CA MET A 217 -34.20 -35.41 40.87
C MET A 217 -33.24 -36.17 41.83
N THR A 218 -32.78 -35.72 43.00
CA THR A 218 -33.48 -35.36 44.27
C THR A 218 -32.38 -34.97 45.31
N SER A 219 -32.44 -33.81 46.00
CA SER A 219 -32.92 -33.59 47.40
C SER A 219 -31.83 -33.40 48.49
N THR A 220 -31.78 -32.17 49.02
CA THR A 220 -31.66 -31.73 50.45
C THR A 220 -30.51 -32.16 51.39
N THR A 221 -29.77 -31.11 51.85
CA THR A 221 -29.35 -30.77 53.24
C THR A 221 -29.18 -31.86 54.32
N ALA A 222 -27.95 -31.97 54.87
CA ALA A 222 -27.62 -31.75 56.30
C ALA A 222 -26.17 -32.20 56.67
N THR A 223 -25.41 -31.28 57.26
CA THR A 223 -24.52 -31.39 58.44
C THR A 223 -23.57 -32.62 58.62
N LYS A 224 -22.24 -32.39 58.62
CA LYS A 224 -21.33 -32.48 59.80
C LYS A 224 -19.83 -32.43 59.43
N GLU A 225 -19.15 -31.47 60.04
CA GLU A 225 -17.81 -31.52 60.70
C GLU A 225 -16.70 -32.48 60.22
N SER A 226 -15.54 -31.91 59.86
CA SER A 226 -14.32 -31.88 60.71
C SER A 226 -12.98 -32.00 59.94
N SER A 227 -12.02 -31.16 60.38
CA SER A 227 -10.54 -31.37 60.37
C SER A 227 -9.66 -30.92 59.18
N LYS A 228 -9.17 -29.68 59.34
CA LYS A 228 -7.75 -29.26 59.57
C LYS A 228 -6.73 -29.02 58.42
N ASN A 229 -6.02 -27.89 58.64
CA ASN A 229 -4.68 -27.43 58.21
C ASN A 229 -4.59 -26.68 56.85
N VAL A 230 -4.46 -25.33 56.78
CA VAL A 230 -3.29 -24.43 57.07
C VAL A 230 -2.09 -24.77 56.17
N ALA A 231 -1.38 -23.89 55.44
CA ALA A 231 -1.49 -22.49 54.98
C ALA A 231 -0.28 -22.21 54.05
N ALA A 232 -0.33 -21.11 53.29
CA ALA A 232 0.78 -20.35 52.66
C ALA A 232 1.57 -21.02 51.51
N GLY A 233 2.03 -20.33 50.46
CA GLY A 233 1.98 -18.91 50.09
C GLY A 233 2.97 -18.60 48.95
N LYS A 234 2.89 -17.36 48.45
CA LYS A 234 3.87 -16.59 47.67
C LYS A 234 4.12 -16.93 46.18
N GLY A 235 3.64 -16.01 45.35
CA GLY A 235 4.26 -15.69 44.06
C GLY A 235 5.51 -14.83 44.20
N LYS A 236 6.36 -14.84 43.16
CA LYS A 236 7.36 -13.81 42.91
C LYS A 236 7.79 -13.77 41.45
N SER A 237 7.79 -12.54 40.92
CA SER A 237 8.34 -12.10 39.64
C SER A 237 9.83 -11.72 39.78
N ARG A 238 10.65 -11.96 38.75
CA ARG A 238 11.92 -11.25 38.39
C ARG A 238 12.43 -11.84 37.06
N SER A 239 12.40 -11.17 35.91
CA SER A 239 13.16 -9.99 35.44
C SER A 239 14.67 -10.20 35.33
N LEU A 240 15.10 -10.20 34.06
CA LEU A 240 16.45 -10.37 33.49
C LEU A 240 17.30 -9.10 33.66
N LYS A 241 18.59 -9.25 34.00
CA LYS A 241 19.63 -8.25 33.73
C LYS A 241 21.02 -8.91 33.63
N ALA A 242 21.64 -8.86 32.46
CA ALA A 242 23.07 -9.01 32.21
C ALA A 242 23.36 -8.48 30.80
N LYS A 243 24.49 -7.87 30.45
CA LYS A 243 25.53 -7.10 31.16
C LYS A 243 26.31 -6.45 30.00
N GLU A 244 26.60 -5.17 30.13
CA GLU A 244 27.41 -4.35 29.23
C GLU A 244 28.87 -4.84 29.11
N GLU A 245 29.42 -4.62 27.91
CA GLU A 245 30.73 -3.99 27.66
C GLU A 245 32.02 -4.84 27.76
N SER A 246 32.67 -5.02 26.59
CA SER A 246 34.11 -5.22 26.46
C SER A 246 34.62 -4.58 25.15
N GLU A 247 34.76 -3.25 25.15
CA GLU A 247 35.70 -2.53 24.28
C GLU A 247 36.95 -2.21 25.10
N ASN A 248 38.10 -2.79 24.72
CA ASN A 248 39.43 -2.16 24.76
C ASN A 248 40.53 -3.21 24.58
N ALA A 249 41.17 -3.22 23.41
CA ALA A 249 42.56 -3.65 23.26
C ALA A 249 43.09 -3.24 21.87
N GLU A 250 43.27 -1.93 21.62
CA GLU A 250 44.01 -1.47 20.44
C GLU A 250 44.80 -0.19 20.73
N ALA A 251 46.04 -0.39 21.19
CA ALA A 251 47.21 0.48 21.07
C ALA A 251 48.37 -0.33 21.71
N THR A 252 49.53 -0.58 21.10
CA THR A 252 50.52 0.41 20.68
C THR A 252 51.73 -0.31 20.05
N ASN A 253 52.46 0.39 19.17
CA ASN A 253 53.82 0.14 18.63
C ASN A 253 53.92 -0.80 17.40
N TYR A 254 54.59 -0.46 16.30
CA TYR A 254 55.92 0.17 16.19
C TYR A 254 56.09 1.08 14.95
N LYS A 255 56.93 2.11 15.13
CA LYS A 255 57.52 3.01 14.11
C LYS A 255 58.49 2.28 13.16
N LYS A 256 58.42 2.66 11.87
CA LYS A 256 59.50 3.16 10.97
C LYS A 256 60.93 2.58 11.16
N THR A 257 61.53 2.04 10.08
CA THR A 257 62.73 2.54 9.35
C THR A 257 63.24 1.45 8.38
N GLU A 258 63.57 1.89 7.15
CA GLU A 258 64.26 1.18 6.03
C GLU A 258 63.58 0.00 5.33
#